data_AF-A0A1D8GK64-F1
#
_entry.id   AF-A0A1D8GK64-F1
#
_cell.length_a   1.000
_cell.length_b   1.000
_cell.length_c   1.000
_cell.angle_alpha   90.00
_cell.angle_beta   90.00
_cell.angle_gamma   90.00
#
_symmetry.space_group_name_H-M   'P 1'
#
loop_
_entity.id
_entity.type
_entity.pdbx_description
1 polymer ?
#
loop_
_entity_poly.entity_id
_entity_poly.type
_entity_poly.pdbx_seq_one_letter_code
_entity_poly.pdbx_strand_id
1 'polypeptide(L)'
;MKKFFKIVGIGFISGILLFTLSRHGWRVFGFSMCDSPSSLYAEMVSVENDILRIKGGTTSSASAYVGHIYVVEDRSLYVGVKHNTLLGFINRWGDFYIRIAVDTTHIENVYFKDKNREKLIWNVHEGLIRTAPQATQSIDGAAEDNQE
;
A
#
# COMPACT_ATOMS: atom_id res chain seq x y z
N MET A 1 -0.95 -49.46 -1.71
CA MET A 1 -0.32 -48.49 -2.63
C MET A 1 -1.29 -47.50 -3.27
N LYS A 2 -2.35 -47.89 -3.98
CA LYS A 2 -3.30 -46.94 -4.64
C LYS A 2 -3.89 -45.85 -3.71
N LYS A 3 -4.17 -46.17 -2.44
CA LYS A 3 -4.69 -45.19 -1.45
C LYS A 3 -3.64 -44.15 -1.05
N PHE A 4 -2.35 -44.53 -1.01
CA PHE A 4 -1.25 -43.64 -0.65
C PHE A 4 -0.99 -42.60 -1.74
N PHE A 5 -0.96 -43.01 -3.02
CA PHE A 5 -0.86 -42.08 -4.15
C PHE A 5 -2.04 -41.11 -4.23
N LYS A 6 -3.25 -41.53 -3.85
CA LYS A 6 -4.41 -40.62 -3.75
C LYS A 6 -4.20 -39.58 -2.65
N ILE A 7 -3.72 -39.97 -1.47
CA ILE A 7 -3.46 -39.04 -0.36
C ILE A 7 -2.34 -38.05 -0.72
N VAL A 8 -1.24 -38.52 -1.31
CA VAL A 8 -0.14 -37.67 -1.79
C VAL A 8 -0.63 -36.71 -2.87
N GLY A 9 -1.44 -37.20 -3.83
CA GLY A 9 -2.05 -36.36 -4.86
C GLY A 9 -2.98 -35.29 -4.30
N ILE A 10 -3.84 -35.63 -3.34
CA ILE A 10 -4.73 -34.67 -2.67
C ILE A 10 -3.91 -33.62 -1.89
N GLY A 11 -2.88 -34.06 -1.16
CA GLY A 11 -1.98 -33.15 -0.44
C GLY A 11 -1.28 -32.16 -1.38
N PHE A 12 -0.80 -32.64 -2.52
CA PHE A 12 -0.16 -31.80 -3.54
C PHE A 12 -1.13 -30.79 -4.16
N ILE A 13 -2.33 -31.23 -4.53
CA ILE A 13 -3.39 -30.35 -5.07
C ILE A 13 -3.79 -29.29 -4.04
N SER A 14 -3.97 -29.69 -2.77
CA SER A 14 -4.28 -28.77 -1.67
C SER A 14 -3.17 -27.74 -1.48
N GLY A 15 -1.91 -28.16 -1.54
CA GLY A 15 -0.75 -27.26 -1.49
C GLY A 15 -0.74 -26.23 -2.62
N ILE A 16 -1.01 -26.65 -3.86
CA ILE A 16 -1.12 -25.74 -5.01
C ILE A 16 -2.28 -24.76 -4.83
N LEU A 17 -3.43 -25.23 -4.34
CA LEU A 17 -4.59 -24.38 -4.10
C LEU A 17 -4.30 -23.30 -3.04
N LEU A 18 -3.70 -23.68 -1.92
CA LEU A 18 -3.30 -22.74 -0.88
C LEU A 18 -2.24 -21.75 -1.39
N PHE A 19 -1.27 -22.23 -2.18
CA PHE A 19 -0.25 -21.37 -2.77
C PHE A 19 -0.84 -20.34 -3.73
N THR A 20 -1.74 -20.77 -4.62
CA THR A 20 -2.41 -19.88 -5.59
C THR A 20 -3.32 -18.87 -4.88
N LEU A 21 -4.07 -19.28 -3.86
CA LEU A 21 -4.86 -18.37 -3.02
C LEU A 21 -3.99 -17.39 -2.23
N SER A 22 -2.85 -17.82 -1.70
CA SER A 22 -1.91 -16.91 -1.04
C SER A 22 -1.30 -15.90 -2.03
N ARG A 23 -1.01 -16.34 -3.26
CA ARG A 23 -0.39 -15.53 -4.31
C ARG A 23 -1.35 -14.52 -4.94
N HIS A 24 -2.59 -14.93 -5.19
CA HIS A 24 -3.55 -14.19 -6.01
C HIS A 24 -4.88 -13.88 -5.30
N GLY A 25 -5.14 -14.48 -4.15
CA GLY A 25 -6.37 -14.27 -3.40
C GLY A 25 -6.61 -12.82 -3.04
N TRP A 26 -5.56 -12.02 -2.87
CA TRP A 26 -5.67 -10.58 -2.63
C TRP A 26 -6.40 -9.82 -3.76
N ARG A 27 -6.38 -10.33 -5.01
CA ARG A 27 -7.19 -9.76 -6.10
C ARG A 27 -8.68 -10.07 -5.97
N VAL A 28 -9.02 -11.18 -5.31
CA VAL A 28 -10.41 -11.66 -5.15
C VAL A 28 -11.05 -11.06 -3.90
N PHE A 29 -10.29 -10.96 -2.80
CA PHE A 29 -10.76 -10.41 -1.53
C PHE A 29 -10.74 -8.87 -1.46
N GLY A 30 -10.31 -8.22 -2.53
CA GLY A 30 -10.28 -6.76 -2.65
C GLY A 30 -9.44 -6.08 -1.57
N PHE A 31 -9.91 -4.91 -1.10
CA PHE A 31 -9.19 -4.08 -0.12
C PHE A 31 -8.94 -4.78 1.22
N SER A 32 -9.64 -5.88 1.52
CA SER A 32 -9.49 -6.59 2.79
C SER A 32 -8.13 -7.27 2.98
N MET A 33 -7.41 -7.54 1.89
CA MET A 33 -6.06 -8.09 1.93
C MET A 33 -4.97 -7.06 1.62
N CYS A 34 -5.34 -5.81 1.35
CA CYS A 34 -4.38 -4.73 1.14
C CYS A 34 -3.72 -4.32 2.46
N ASP A 35 -2.57 -3.68 2.34
CA ASP A 35 -1.80 -3.24 3.50
C ASP A 35 -2.43 -2.00 4.13
N SER A 36 -2.13 -1.80 5.40
CA SER A 36 -2.63 -0.66 6.17
C SER A 36 -2.22 0.66 5.50
N PRO A 37 -3.16 1.59 5.25
CA PRO A 37 -2.83 2.91 4.71
C PRO A 37 -1.82 3.66 5.58
N SER A 38 -1.83 3.43 6.91
CA SER A 38 -0.89 4.05 7.85
C SER A 38 0.55 3.55 7.67
N SER A 39 0.73 2.33 7.14
CA SER A 39 2.07 1.77 6.86
C SER A 39 2.64 2.23 5.52
N LEU A 40 1.81 2.87 4.69
CA LEU A 40 2.19 3.33 3.36
C LEU A 40 2.45 4.83 3.37
N TYR A 41 3.41 5.25 2.56
CA TYR A 41 3.67 6.66 2.28
C TYR A 41 3.72 6.88 0.77
N ALA A 42 3.20 8.01 0.32
CA ALA A 42 3.31 8.48 -1.06
C ALA A 42 4.38 9.56 -1.11
N GLU A 43 5.40 9.37 -1.94
CA GLU A 43 6.46 10.35 -2.19
C GLU A 43 6.02 11.34 -3.27
N MET A 44 5.34 10.82 -4.30
CA MET A 44 4.84 11.58 -5.44
C MET A 44 3.51 11.01 -5.91
N VAL A 45 2.55 11.89 -6.15
CA VAL A 45 1.29 11.59 -6.82
C VAL A 45 1.15 12.58 -7.98
N SER A 46 0.95 12.07 -9.20
CA SER A 46 0.75 12.87 -10.41
C SER A 46 -0.47 12.36 -11.14
N VAL A 47 -1.39 13.27 -11.45
CA VAL A 47 -2.67 13.02 -12.10
C VAL A 47 -2.66 13.78 -13.42
N GLU A 48 -2.33 13.11 -14.52
CA GLU A 48 -2.16 13.76 -15.82
C GLU A 48 -2.58 12.83 -16.96
N ASN A 49 -3.27 13.38 -17.96
CA ASN A 49 -3.59 12.70 -19.22
C ASN A 49 -4.23 11.30 -19.02
N ASP A 50 -5.25 11.21 -18.17
CA ASP A 50 -5.96 9.95 -17.85
C ASP A 50 -5.07 8.85 -17.27
N ILE A 51 -3.96 9.26 -16.67
CA ILE A 51 -3.01 8.39 -16.00
C ILE A 51 -2.76 8.96 -14.61
N LEU A 52 -3.06 8.16 -13.60
CA LEU A 52 -2.58 8.37 -12.25
C LEU A 52 -1.27 7.64 -12.03
N ARG A 53 -0.27 8.36 -11.52
CA ARG A 53 1.02 7.82 -11.11
C ARG A 53 1.21 8.05 -9.62
N ILE A 54 1.49 6.98 -8.88
CA ILE A 54 1.83 7.06 -7.46
C ILE A 54 3.20 6.40 -7.28
N LYS A 55 4.16 7.17 -6.78
CA LYS A 55 5.44 6.65 -6.28
C LYS A 55 5.44 6.74 -4.77
N GLY A 56 5.84 5.66 -4.11
CA GLY A 56 5.85 5.61 -2.66
C GLY A 56 6.53 4.36 -2.15
N GLY A 57 6.32 4.09 -0.87
CA GLY A 57 6.83 2.88 -0.25
C GLY A 57 6.07 2.53 1.02
N THR A 58 6.58 1.52 1.71
CA THR A 58 6.08 1.05 3.00
C THR A 58 7.10 1.28 4.10
N THR A 59 6.63 1.58 5.30
CA THR A 59 7.47 1.62 6.50
C THR A 59 7.72 0.22 7.07
N SER A 60 7.06 -0.82 6.54
CA SER A 60 7.22 -2.19 6.97
C SER A 60 8.50 -2.82 6.39
N SER A 61 9.41 -3.21 7.28
CA SER A 61 10.65 -3.87 6.90
C SER A 61 10.39 -5.24 6.25
N ALA A 62 11.17 -5.56 5.22
CA ALA A 62 11.19 -6.86 4.52
C ALA A 62 9.91 -7.25 3.75
N SER A 63 9.07 -6.29 3.38
CA SER A 63 7.89 -6.54 2.55
C SER A 63 8.14 -6.06 1.11
N ALA A 64 7.92 -6.93 0.11
CA ALA A 64 8.12 -6.60 -1.29
C ALA A 64 6.79 -6.25 -1.94
N TYR A 65 6.77 -5.21 -2.78
CA TYR A 65 5.57 -4.83 -3.53
C TYR A 65 5.15 -5.96 -4.49
N VAL A 66 3.87 -6.36 -4.42
CA VAL A 66 3.31 -7.45 -5.24
C VAL A 66 2.25 -6.94 -6.21
N GLY A 67 1.58 -5.84 -5.90
CA GLY A 67 0.61 -5.24 -6.78
C GLY A 67 -0.35 -4.30 -6.08
N HIS A 68 -1.35 -3.85 -6.83
CA HIS A 68 -2.36 -2.93 -6.37
C HIS A 68 -3.73 -3.27 -6.97
N ILE A 69 -4.77 -2.76 -6.34
CA ILE A 69 -6.14 -2.68 -6.86
C ILE A 69 -6.62 -1.23 -6.73
N TYR A 70 -7.62 -0.86 -7.51
CA TYR A 70 -8.24 0.45 -7.38
C TYR A 70 -9.74 0.41 -7.62
N VAL A 71 -10.45 1.37 -7.05
CA VAL A 71 -11.87 1.63 -7.29
C VAL A 71 -12.08 3.14 -7.35
N VAL A 72 -12.93 3.60 -8.27
CA VAL A 72 -13.40 5.00 -8.34
C VAL A 72 -14.80 5.05 -7.75
N GLU A 73 -15.01 5.87 -6.72
CA GLU A 73 -16.33 6.13 -6.14
C GLU A 73 -16.43 7.63 -5.84
N ASP A 74 -17.53 8.28 -6.22
CA ASP A 74 -17.84 9.68 -5.89
C ASP A 74 -16.64 10.64 -6.04
N ARG A 75 -16.04 10.65 -7.24
CA ARG A 75 -14.88 11.51 -7.60
C ARG A 75 -13.60 11.25 -6.79
N SER A 76 -13.56 10.14 -6.06
CA SER A 76 -12.43 9.70 -5.26
C SER A 76 -11.88 8.39 -5.81
N LEU A 77 -10.56 8.31 -5.94
CA LEU A 77 -9.89 7.08 -6.30
C LEU A 77 -9.29 6.43 -5.05
N TYR A 78 -9.72 5.21 -4.77
CA TYR A 78 -9.20 4.39 -3.69
C TYR A 78 -8.22 3.38 -4.24
N VAL A 79 -6.99 3.40 -3.73
CA VAL A 79 -5.90 2.53 -4.17
C VAL A 79 -5.50 1.61 -3.02
N GLY A 80 -5.63 0.31 -3.23
CA GLY A 80 -5.19 -0.71 -2.30
C GLY A 80 -3.83 -1.24 -2.74
N VAL A 81 -2.82 -1.13 -1.87
CA VAL A 81 -1.45 -1.61 -2.15
C VAL A 81 -1.21 -2.92 -1.42
N LYS A 82 -0.53 -3.87 -2.06
CA LYS A 82 -0.19 -5.16 -1.46
C LYS A 82 1.31 -5.41 -1.48
N HIS A 83 1.85 -5.69 -0.30
CA HIS A 83 3.18 -6.25 -0.11
C HIS A 83 3.09 -7.68 0.43
N ASN A 84 4.13 -8.47 0.15
CA ASN A 84 4.27 -9.83 0.65
C ASN A 84 5.68 -10.06 1.17
N THR A 85 5.79 -10.66 2.36
CA THR A 85 7.04 -11.03 3.02
C THR A 85 7.58 -12.37 2.51
N LEU A 86 6.71 -13.26 2.05
CA LEU A 86 7.01 -14.67 1.74
C LEU A 86 7.64 -14.88 0.36
N LEU A 87 7.49 -13.92 -0.56
CA LEU A 87 8.06 -13.99 -1.92
C LEU A 87 9.03 -12.83 -2.22
N GLY A 88 9.28 -11.97 -1.23
CA GLY A 88 10.16 -10.79 -1.34
C GLY A 88 11.65 -11.10 -1.21
N PHE A 89 12.10 -12.31 -1.54
CA PHE A 89 13.50 -12.72 -1.32
C PHE A 89 14.50 -12.01 -2.23
N ILE A 90 14.07 -11.52 -3.40
CA ILE A 90 14.97 -10.96 -4.42
C ILE A 90 14.96 -9.42 -4.37
N ASN A 91 13.78 -8.80 -4.20
CA ASN A 91 13.64 -7.34 -4.14
C ASN A 91 12.92 -6.94 -2.84
N ARG A 92 13.70 -6.67 -1.78
CA ARG A 92 13.21 -6.23 -0.45
C ARG A 92 12.94 -4.74 -0.34
N TRP A 93 12.94 -4.05 -1.47
CA TRP A 93 12.70 -2.62 -1.54
C TRP A 93 11.18 -2.50 -1.61
N GLY A 94 10.55 -2.23 -0.47
CA GLY A 94 9.10 -2.06 -0.34
C GLY A 94 8.59 -0.77 -1.00
N ASP A 95 9.34 -0.28 -1.98
CA ASP A 95 9.01 0.85 -2.82
C ASP A 95 8.11 0.35 -3.95
N PHE A 96 7.19 1.21 -4.36
CA PHE A 96 6.27 0.92 -5.44
C PHE A 96 6.13 2.11 -6.37
N TYR A 97 5.88 1.77 -7.63
CA TYR A 97 5.48 2.71 -8.67
C TYR A 97 4.21 2.18 -9.31
N ILE A 98 3.09 2.82 -8.99
CA ILE A 98 1.76 2.45 -9.45
C ILE A 98 1.39 3.37 -10.61
N ARG A 99 0.91 2.77 -11.70
CA ARG A 99 0.35 3.48 -12.84
C ARG A 99 -1.03 2.94 -13.14
N ILE A 100 -2.05 3.79 -13.03
CA ILE A 100 -3.45 3.45 -13.26
C ILE A 100 -3.94 4.29 -14.43
N ALA A 101 -4.47 3.65 -15.47
CA ALA A 101 -5.16 4.34 -16.55
C ALA A 101 -6.64 4.45 -16.17
N VAL A 102 -7.09 5.67 -15.92
CA VAL A 102 -8.45 5.98 -15.45
C VAL A 102 -8.81 7.39 -15.92
N ASP A 103 -10.09 7.65 -16.20
CA ASP A 103 -10.55 9.01 -16.46
C ASP A 103 -10.24 9.89 -15.24
N THR A 104 -9.30 10.81 -15.43
CA THR A 104 -8.80 11.67 -14.36
C THR A 104 -9.58 12.98 -14.24
N THR A 105 -10.46 13.29 -15.20
CA THR A 105 -11.12 14.59 -15.30
C THR A 105 -12.01 14.92 -14.09
N HIS A 106 -12.56 13.90 -13.46
CA HIS A 106 -13.46 14.02 -12.30
C HIS A 106 -12.83 13.53 -11.00
N ILE A 107 -11.52 13.23 -10.96
CA ILE A 107 -10.88 12.76 -9.74
C ILE A 107 -10.42 13.96 -8.92
N GLU A 108 -11.06 14.18 -7.78
CA GLU A 108 -10.73 15.24 -6.83
C GLU A 108 -9.79 14.73 -5.73
N ASN A 109 -9.90 13.46 -5.36
CA ASN A 109 -9.17 12.85 -4.24
C ASN A 109 -8.54 11.51 -4.61
N VAL A 110 -7.38 11.23 -4.06
CA VAL A 110 -6.75 9.90 -4.10
C VAL A 110 -6.43 9.44 -2.68
N TYR A 111 -6.86 8.21 -2.37
CA TYR A 111 -6.68 7.59 -1.06
C TYR A 111 -5.91 6.28 -1.17
N PHE A 112 -5.10 5.96 -0.16
CA PHE A 112 -4.80 4.56 0.15
C PHE A 112 -5.96 3.96 0.94
N LYS A 113 -6.38 2.74 0.60
CA LYS A 113 -7.50 2.04 1.24
C LYS A 113 -7.15 0.60 1.62
N ASP A 114 -7.54 0.20 2.83
CA ASP A 114 -7.65 -1.20 3.24
C ASP A 114 -9.12 -1.56 3.55
N LYS A 115 -9.35 -2.67 4.24
CA LYS A 115 -10.70 -3.13 4.63
C LYS A 115 -11.55 -2.03 5.30
N ASN A 116 -10.97 -1.27 6.21
CA ASN A 116 -11.69 -0.44 7.18
C ASN A 116 -11.13 0.98 7.28
N ARG A 117 -10.01 1.27 6.61
CA ARG A 117 -9.27 2.52 6.76
C ARG A 117 -8.96 3.11 5.41
N GLU A 118 -8.93 4.43 5.39
CA GLU A 118 -8.59 5.24 4.24
C GLU A 118 -7.59 6.31 4.69
N LYS A 119 -6.64 6.65 3.81
CA LYS A 119 -5.66 7.72 4.04
C LYS A 119 -5.56 8.56 2.78
N LEU A 120 -5.92 9.84 2.89
CA LEU A 120 -5.79 10.79 1.79
C LEU A 120 -4.30 10.98 1.46
N ILE A 121 -3.95 10.86 0.19
CA ILE A 121 -2.57 11.07 -0.30
C ILE A 121 -2.47 12.20 -1.31
N TRP A 122 -3.57 12.57 -1.96
CA TRP A 122 -3.60 13.68 -2.90
C TRP A 122 -5.01 14.25 -3.00
N ASN A 123 -5.07 15.57 -3.17
CA ASN A 123 -6.29 16.31 -3.42
C ASN A 123 -6.01 17.38 -4.50
N VAL A 124 -6.96 17.59 -5.40
CA VAL A 124 -6.82 18.52 -6.54
C VAL A 124 -6.63 19.98 -6.12
N HIS A 125 -7.16 20.39 -4.97
CA HIS A 125 -7.05 21.75 -4.46
C HIS A 125 -5.75 21.99 -3.68
N GLU A 126 -5.13 20.94 -3.12
CA GLU A 126 -3.97 21.06 -2.23
C GLU A 126 -2.65 20.51 -2.82
N GLY A 127 -2.69 19.79 -3.95
CA GLY A 127 -1.51 19.46 -4.75
C GLY A 127 -0.58 18.36 -4.21
N LEU A 128 -0.56 18.04 -2.91
CA LEU A 128 0.00 16.85 -2.24
C LEU A 128 0.00 17.15 -0.73
N ILE A 129 -0.77 16.43 0.09
CA ILE A 129 -0.67 16.60 1.55
C ILE A 129 0.57 15.85 2.05
N ARG A 130 1.71 16.54 2.10
CA ARG A 130 2.87 16.11 2.88
C ARG A 130 2.65 16.44 4.35
N THR A 131 1.86 15.65 5.07
CA THR A 131 1.93 15.65 6.54
C THR A 131 2.83 14.49 6.97
N ALA A 132 4.15 14.73 6.93
CA ALA A 132 5.03 14.02 7.83
C ALA A 132 4.74 14.54 9.24
N PRO A 133 4.59 13.70 10.27
CA PRO A 133 4.52 14.19 11.64
C PRO A 133 5.87 14.85 11.95
N GLN A 134 5.91 16.18 12.04
CA GLN A 134 7.03 16.84 12.68
C GLN A 134 7.05 16.36 14.13
N ALA A 135 8.12 15.66 14.49
CA ALA A 135 8.46 15.46 15.88
C ALA A 135 8.63 16.85 16.50
N THR A 136 7.72 17.21 17.39
CA THR A 136 7.85 18.39 18.25
C THR A 136 9.12 18.19 19.09
N GLN A 137 10.23 18.78 18.67
CA GLN A 137 11.35 19.00 19.56
C GLN A 137 10.90 20.04 20.60
N SER A 138 10.66 19.58 21.83
CA SER A 138 10.49 20.46 22.98
C SER A 138 11.79 21.23 23.16
N ILE A 139 11.75 22.54 22.90
CA ILE A 139 12.77 23.46 23.38
C ILE A 139 12.49 23.63 24.88
N ASP A 140 13.19 22.86 25.70
CA ASP A 140 13.27 23.13 27.13
C ASP A 140 14.33 24.23 27.30
N GLY A 141 13.86 25.44 27.60
CA GLY A 141 14.69 26.60 27.83
C GLY A 141 15.27 26.53 29.24
N ALA A 142 16.55 26.17 29.35
CA ALA A 142 17.35 26.49 30.53
C ALA A 142 18.11 27.78 30.24
N ALA A 143 17.63 28.89 30.80
CA ALA A 143 18.38 30.12 30.92
C ALA A 143 19.36 29.97 32.09
N GLU A 144 20.66 29.97 31.80
CA GLU A 144 21.69 30.25 32.81
C GLU A 144 21.78 31.78 32.95
N ASP A 145 21.31 32.27 34.10
CA ASP A 145 21.47 33.64 34.55
C ASP A 145 22.86 33.83 35.14
N ASN A 146 23.60 34.80 34.58
CA ASN A 146 24.86 35.28 35.12
C ASN A 146 24.55 36.45 36.06
N GLN A 147 24.87 36.31 37.35
CA GLN A 147 25.07 37.45 38.24
C GLN A 147 26.36 37.27 39.06
N GLU A 148 27.24 38.25 38.85
CA GLU A 148 28.33 38.82 39.69
C GLU A 148 29.15 37.91 40.63
#